data_AF-A0A9P1M9R5-F1
#
_entry.id   AF-A0A9P1M9R5-F1
#
_cell.length_a   1.000
_cell.length_b   1.000
_cell.length_c   1.000
_cell.angle_alpha   90.00
_cell.angle_beta   90.00
_cell.angle_gamma   90.00
#
_symmetry.space_group_name_H-M   'P 1'
#
loop_
_entity.id
_entity.type
_entity.pdbx_description
1 polymer ?
#
loop_
_entity_poly.entity_id
_entity_poly.type
_entity_poly.pdbx_seq_one_letter_code
_entity_poly.pdbx_strand_id
1 'polypeptide(L)'
;MRLPLAPSAGSSASAATDSPLILTTYASEGGVEQDLDIFPVLREEAYLESNPEARPARALHIMAAEGDVEGAVDLLRTVSEEEAGNAEEALGRLIRYQDPLADSKTALHLAVEAGKEDFVWLLLWVSTTLPDATFPDASRALAQSALQDVNGNIPEALARESPIFLQLVQAGILRP
;
A
#
# COMPACT_ATOMS: atom_id res chain seq x y z
N MET A 1 11.76 25.54 -55.91
CA MET A 1 11.24 24.56 -54.93
C MET A 1 10.76 25.34 -53.71
N ARG A 2 9.43 25.40 -53.51
CA ARG A 2 8.78 25.96 -52.31
C ARG A 2 8.68 24.87 -51.24
N LEU A 3 8.86 25.25 -49.97
CA LEU A 3 8.03 24.82 -48.83
C LEU A 3 8.35 25.73 -47.62
N PRO A 4 7.37 26.44 -47.04
CA PRO A 4 7.54 27.15 -45.76
C PRO A 4 7.35 26.18 -44.58
N LEU A 5 8.18 26.31 -43.53
CA LEU A 5 8.00 25.62 -42.25
C LEU A 5 6.83 26.24 -41.49
N ALA A 6 5.92 25.40 -40.99
CA ALA A 6 4.89 25.82 -40.04
C ALA A 6 5.49 25.92 -38.62
N PRO A 7 5.07 26.88 -37.79
CA PRO A 7 5.39 26.85 -36.36
C PRO A 7 4.49 25.84 -35.65
N SER A 8 5.10 24.89 -34.95
CA SER A 8 4.42 23.97 -34.04
C SER A 8 3.78 24.78 -32.90
N ALA A 9 2.45 24.82 -32.87
CA ALA A 9 1.70 25.30 -31.71
C ALA A 9 1.89 24.27 -30.59
N GLY A 10 2.78 24.56 -29.65
CA GLY A 10 2.87 23.86 -28.38
C GLY A 10 1.66 24.25 -27.53
N SER A 11 0.53 23.57 -27.72
CA SER A 11 -0.59 23.65 -26.78
C SER A 11 -0.19 22.95 -25.49
N SER A 12 0.32 23.73 -24.55
CA SER A 12 0.40 23.34 -23.15
C SER A 12 -1.03 23.36 -22.60
N ALA A 13 -1.77 22.27 -22.81
CA ALA A 13 -3.06 22.08 -22.16
C ALA A 13 -2.79 21.51 -20.76
N SER A 14 -2.61 22.40 -19.79
CA SER A 14 -2.79 22.06 -18.38
C SER A 14 -4.26 21.75 -18.17
N ALA A 15 -4.67 20.50 -18.42
CA ALA A 15 -5.99 20.02 -18.05
C ALA A 15 -6.04 19.95 -16.52
N ALA A 16 -6.53 21.01 -15.89
CA ALA A 16 -7.08 20.90 -14.55
C ALA A 16 -8.33 20.02 -14.68
N THR A 17 -8.18 18.73 -14.40
CA THR A 17 -9.28 17.77 -14.42
C THR A 17 -10.17 18.07 -13.21
N ASP A 18 -11.18 18.90 -13.40
CA ASP A 18 -12.25 19.09 -12.42
C ASP A 18 -12.92 17.72 -12.20
N SER A 19 -12.71 17.13 -11.03
CA SER A 19 -13.26 15.80 -10.73
C SER A 19 -14.77 15.95 -10.49
N PRO A 20 -15.64 15.22 -11.22
CA PRO A 20 -17.08 15.40 -11.10
C PRO A 20 -17.59 14.95 -9.73
N LEU A 21 -18.48 15.74 -9.12
CA LEU A 21 -19.19 15.36 -7.88
C LEU A 21 -20.41 14.50 -8.24
N ILE A 22 -20.57 13.36 -7.58
CA ILE A 22 -21.75 12.49 -7.75
C ILE A 22 -22.40 12.32 -6.38
N LEU A 23 -23.38 13.18 -6.08
CA LEU A 23 -24.05 13.21 -4.79
C LEU A 23 -25.24 12.25 -4.74
N THR A 24 -25.36 11.48 -3.66
CA THR A 24 -26.49 10.58 -3.41
C THR A 24 -26.93 10.61 -1.94
N THR A 25 -28.08 10.00 -1.66
CA THR A 25 -28.53 9.75 -0.28
C THR A 25 -28.31 8.28 0.05
N TYR A 26 -27.49 7.99 1.07
CA TYR A 26 -27.22 6.65 1.55
C TYR A 26 -28.08 6.35 2.78
N ALA A 27 -28.81 5.24 2.78
CA ALA A 27 -29.62 4.80 3.91
C ALA A 27 -29.11 3.44 4.41
N SER A 28 -28.72 3.39 5.68
CA SER A 28 -28.28 2.18 6.38
C SER A 28 -29.10 1.97 7.65
N GLU A 29 -28.92 0.82 8.32
CA GLU A 29 -29.54 0.57 9.63
C GLU A 29 -29.10 1.60 10.70
N GLY A 30 -27.97 2.27 10.50
CA GLY A 30 -27.44 3.32 11.38
C GLY A 30 -27.96 4.72 11.11
N GLY A 31 -28.72 4.94 10.01
CA GLY A 31 -29.28 6.24 9.67
C GLY A 31 -29.22 6.58 8.17
N VAL A 32 -29.53 7.85 7.86
CA VAL A 32 -29.52 8.38 6.49
C VAL A 32 -28.47 9.47 6.38
N GLU A 33 -27.55 9.31 5.43
CA GLU A 33 -26.54 10.29 5.06
C GLU A 33 -26.96 10.96 3.75
N GLN A 34 -27.09 12.28 3.78
CA GLN A 34 -27.47 13.10 2.63
C GLN A 34 -26.21 13.67 1.96
N ASP A 35 -26.30 13.94 0.66
CA ASP A 35 -25.23 14.57 -0.13
C ASP A 35 -23.88 13.81 -0.07
N LEU A 36 -23.92 12.48 0.05
CA LEU A 36 -22.74 11.62 0.00
C LEU A 36 -22.15 11.64 -1.41
N ASP A 37 -20.91 12.11 -1.56
CA ASP A 37 -20.18 12.04 -2.83
C ASP A 37 -19.62 10.64 -3.04
N ILE A 38 -20.19 9.91 -4.01
CA ILE A 38 -19.77 8.54 -4.36
C ILE A 38 -18.76 8.50 -5.50
N PHE A 39 -18.40 9.64 -6.11
CA PHE A 39 -17.44 9.64 -7.21
C PHE A 39 -16.09 9.01 -6.83
N PRO A 40 -15.49 9.27 -5.66
CA PRO A 40 -14.24 8.63 -5.25
C PRO A 40 -14.36 7.10 -5.18
N VAL A 41 -15.48 6.60 -4.64
CA VAL A 41 -15.75 5.16 -4.51
C VAL A 41 -15.91 4.51 -5.89
N LEU A 42 -16.69 5.12 -6.78
CA LEU A 42 -16.87 4.59 -8.15
C LEU A 42 -15.56 4.58 -8.94
N ARG A 43 -14.74 5.62 -8.76
CA ARG A 43 -13.43 5.71 -9.40
C ARG A 43 -12.49 4.60 -8.91
N GLU A 44 -12.52 4.31 -7.62
CA GLU A 44 -11.77 3.19 -7.04
C GLU A 44 -12.24 1.84 -7.60
N GLU A 45 -13.53 1.56 -7.56
CA GLU A 45 -14.08 0.31 -8.09
C GLU A 45 -13.76 0.10 -9.57
N ALA A 46 -13.90 1.15 -10.39
CA ALA A 46 -13.54 1.08 -11.82
C ALA A 46 -12.04 0.82 -12.04
N TYR A 47 -11.18 1.38 -11.19
CA TYR A 47 -9.75 1.12 -11.25
C TYR A 47 -9.42 -0.32 -10.84
N LEU A 48 -10.04 -0.83 -9.77
CA LEU A 48 -9.83 -2.20 -9.28
C LEU A 48 -10.44 -3.27 -10.19
N GLU A 49 -11.49 -2.94 -10.93
CA GLU A 49 -12.04 -3.83 -11.97
C GLU A 49 -11.05 -4.04 -13.12
N SER A 50 -10.29 -2.99 -13.47
CA SER A 50 -9.27 -3.05 -14.52
C SER A 50 -7.89 -3.49 -14.04
N ASN A 51 -7.62 -3.43 -12.73
CA ASN A 51 -6.34 -3.78 -12.10
C ASN A 51 -6.60 -4.62 -10.82
N PRO A 52 -7.10 -5.86 -10.96
CA PRO A 52 -7.46 -6.70 -9.80
C PRO A 52 -6.27 -6.97 -8.87
N GLU A 53 -5.04 -7.01 -9.39
CA GLU A 53 -3.81 -7.19 -8.64
C GLU A 53 -3.46 -6.01 -7.70
N ALA A 54 -4.07 -4.84 -7.91
CA ALA A 54 -3.89 -3.68 -7.05
C ALA A 54 -4.75 -3.76 -5.77
N ARG A 55 -5.71 -4.69 -5.69
CA ARG A 55 -6.63 -4.81 -4.54
C ARG A 55 -5.92 -5.01 -3.21
N PRO A 56 -4.94 -5.94 -3.07
CA PRO A 56 -4.22 -6.09 -1.81
C PRO A 56 -3.48 -4.81 -1.44
N ALA A 57 -2.88 -4.12 -2.41
CA ALA A 57 -2.13 -2.90 -2.14
C ALA A 57 -3.05 -1.74 -1.69
N ARG A 58 -4.24 -1.63 -2.29
CA ARG A 58 -5.27 -0.68 -1.86
C ARG A 58 -5.83 -1.01 -0.48
N ALA A 59 -6.06 -2.29 -0.18
CA ALA A 59 -6.45 -2.70 1.17
C ALA A 59 -5.39 -2.29 2.20
N LEU A 60 -4.11 -2.51 1.91
CA LEU A 60 -3.01 -2.08 2.79
C LEU A 60 -2.99 -0.56 3.00
N HIS A 61 -3.32 0.24 1.97
CA HIS A 61 -3.42 1.69 2.08
C HIS A 61 -4.56 2.15 2.98
N ILE A 62 -5.72 1.51 2.89
CA ILE A 62 -6.87 1.78 3.76
C ILE A 62 -6.50 1.41 5.21
N MET A 63 -5.95 0.21 5.42
CA MET A 63 -5.48 -0.24 6.74
C MET A 63 -4.42 0.71 7.32
N ALA A 64 -3.53 1.26 6.48
CA ALA A 64 -2.53 2.23 6.90
C ALA A 64 -3.14 3.56 7.36
N ALA A 65 -4.19 4.04 6.68
CA ALA A 65 -4.91 5.25 7.06
C ALA A 65 -5.73 5.05 8.35
N GLU A 66 -6.31 3.86 8.54
CA GLU A 66 -7.11 3.52 9.72
C GLU A 66 -6.23 3.14 10.93
N GLY A 67 -5.04 2.60 10.69
CA GLY A 67 -4.13 2.04 11.69
C GLY A 67 -4.44 0.59 12.06
N ASP A 68 -5.06 -0.17 11.16
CA ASP A 68 -5.38 -1.59 11.37
C ASP A 68 -4.15 -2.47 11.14
N VAL A 69 -3.33 -2.61 12.19
CA VAL A 69 -2.10 -3.39 12.17
C VAL A 69 -2.38 -4.89 12.03
N GLU A 70 -3.43 -5.39 12.69
CA GLU A 70 -3.78 -6.82 12.66
C GLU A 70 -4.23 -7.23 11.26
N GLY A 71 -5.16 -6.47 10.66
CA GLY A 71 -5.62 -6.70 9.30
C GLY A 71 -4.49 -6.59 8.26
N ALA A 72 -3.56 -5.64 8.45
CA ALA A 72 -2.41 -5.51 7.55
C ALA A 72 -1.48 -6.74 7.60
N VAL A 73 -1.29 -7.33 8.77
CA VAL A 73 -0.43 -8.51 8.89
C VAL A 73 -1.12 -9.76 8.34
N ASP A 74 -2.41 -9.92 8.58
CA ASP A 74 -3.20 -10.98 7.96
C ASP A 74 -3.17 -10.89 6.43
N LEU A 75 -3.26 -9.68 5.89
CA LEU A 75 -3.12 -9.41 4.46
C LEU A 75 -1.73 -9.79 3.94
N LEU A 76 -0.66 -9.35 4.62
CA LEU A 76 0.72 -9.69 4.26
C LEU A 76 0.96 -11.20 4.27
N ARG A 77 0.44 -11.90 5.28
CA ARG A 77 0.50 -13.36 5.36
C ARG A 77 -0.23 -14.02 4.19
N THR A 78 -1.46 -13.59 3.91
CA THR A 78 -2.28 -14.13 2.82
C THR A 78 -1.56 -14.00 1.48
N VAL A 79 -1.01 -12.82 1.19
CA VAL A 79 -0.23 -12.57 -0.03
C VAL A 79 1.03 -13.44 -0.10
N SER A 80 1.71 -13.65 1.03
CA SER A 80 2.88 -14.53 1.10
C SER A 80 2.54 -16.01 0.87
N GLU A 81 1.37 -16.46 1.33
CA GLU A 81 0.92 -17.85 1.19
C GLU A 81 0.41 -18.13 -0.23
N GLU A 82 -0.34 -17.21 -0.82
CA GLU A 82 -0.84 -17.30 -2.21
C GLU A 82 0.32 -17.33 -3.22
N GLU A 83 1.37 -16.54 -2.96
CA GLU A 83 2.57 -16.46 -3.79
C GLU A 83 3.75 -17.23 -3.19
N ALA A 84 3.52 -18.42 -2.60
CA ALA A 84 4.55 -19.18 -1.87
C ALA A 84 5.88 -19.43 -2.64
N GLY A 85 5.89 -19.32 -3.97
CA GLY A 85 7.11 -19.41 -4.81
C GLY A 85 7.77 -18.06 -5.15
N ASN A 86 7.11 -16.94 -4.89
CA ASN A 86 7.58 -15.58 -5.18
C ASN A 86 7.13 -14.54 -4.14
N ALA A 87 6.94 -14.98 -2.89
CA ALA A 87 6.43 -14.16 -1.79
C ALA A 87 7.26 -12.89 -1.59
N GLU A 88 8.57 -13.00 -1.83
CA GLU A 88 9.53 -11.90 -1.81
C GLU A 88 9.12 -10.74 -2.72
N GLU A 89 8.91 -11.04 -4.00
CA GLU A 89 8.56 -10.04 -5.00
C GLU A 89 7.13 -9.53 -4.74
N ALA A 90 6.21 -10.41 -4.34
CA ALA A 90 4.83 -10.07 -4.02
C ALA A 90 4.73 -9.05 -2.87
N LEU A 91 5.37 -9.34 -1.74
CA LEU A 91 5.41 -8.44 -0.58
C LEU A 91 6.14 -7.13 -0.90
N GLY A 92 7.24 -7.21 -1.64
CA GLY A 92 7.97 -6.04 -2.09
C GLY A 92 7.12 -5.12 -2.98
N ARG A 93 6.39 -5.68 -3.96
CA ARG A 93 5.46 -4.92 -4.81
C ARG A 93 4.34 -4.30 -3.99
N LEU A 94 3.80 -5.02 -3.01
CA LEU A 94 2.74 -4.54 -2.13
C LEU A 94 3.18 -3.31 -1.31
N ILE A 95 4.32 -3.39 -0.63
CA ILE A 95 4.81 -2.32 0.26
C ILE A 95 5.24 -1.07 -0.53
N ARG A 96 5.78 -1.25 -1.74
CA ARG A 96 6.22 -0.14 -2.61
C ARG A 96 5.14 0.37 -3.55
N TYR A 97 3.94 -0.21 -3.50
CA TYR A 97 2.84 0.22 -4.35
C TYR A 97 2.59 1.72 -4.16
N GLN A 98 2.54 2.43 -5.27
CA GLN A 98 2.23 3.85 -5.32
C GLN A 98 0.87 3.99 -5.95
N ASP A 99 -0.03 4.62 -5.22
CA ASP A 99 -1.44 4.59 -5.53
C ASP A 99 -1.85 5.76 -6.42
N PRO A 100 -2.26 5.52 -7.68
CA PRO A 100 -2.62 6.58 -8.61
C PRO A 100 -3.84 7.39 -8.17
N LEU A 101 -4.67 6.84 -7.27
CA LEU A 101 -5.86 7.50 -6.74
C LEU A 101 -5.56 8.32 -5.48
N ALA A 102 -4.39 8.13 -4.86
CA ALA A 102 -3.94 8.82 -3.66
C ALA A 102 -2.63 9.59 -3.91
N ASP A 103 -2.53 10.33 -5.01
CA ASP A 103 -1.36 11.15 -5.37
C ASP A 103 -0.03 10.39 -5.42
N SER A 104 -0.06 9.11 -5.82
CA SER A 104 1.10 8.21 -5.83
C SER A 104 1.75 7.99 -4.45
N LYS A 105 0.97 8.19 -3.37
CA LYS A 105 1.39 7.85 -2.01
C LYS A 105 1.52 6.34 -1.83
N THR A 106 2.40 5.96 -0.91
CA THR A 106 2.53 4.58 -0.43
C THR A 106 1.83 4.44 0.93
N ALA A 107 1.63 3.19 1.38
CA ALA A 107 1.07 2.88 2.69
C ALA A 107 1.78 3.64 3.81
N LEU A 108 3.10 3.78 3.72
CA LEU A 108 3.90 4.50 4.72
C LEU A 108 3.58 5.99 4.76
N HIS A 109 3.34 6.63 3.61
CA HIS A 109 2.93 8.04 3.58
C HIS A 109 1.59 8.23 4.28
N LEU A 110 0.62 7.37 3.99
CA LEU A 110 -0.72 7.42 4.59
C LEU A 110 -0.67 7.18 6.10
N ALA A 111 0.12 6.20 6.57
CA ALA A 111 0.30 5.93 7.99
C ALA A 111 0.93 7.11 8.74
N VAL A 112 1.94 7.76 8.15
CA VAL A 112 2.58 8.95 8.74
C VAL A 112 1.62 10.13 8.78
N GLU A 113 0.89 10.42 7.69
CA GLU A 113 -0.09 11.50 7.63
C GLU A 113 -1.23 11.31 8.64
N ALA A 114 -1.67 10.07 8.83
CA ALA A 114 -2.71 9.71 9.79
C ALA A 114 -2.20 9.55 11.23
N GLY A 115 -0.90 9.71 11.48
CA GLY A 115 -0.29 9.58 12.82
C GLY A 115 -0.33 8.17 13.40
N LYS A 116 -0.35 7.13 12.55
CA LYS A 116 -0.46 5.72 12.95
C LYS A 116 0.91 5.13 13.24
N GLU A 117 1.45 5.47 14.41
CA GLU A 117 2.81 5.11 14.81
C GLU A 117 3.08 3.59 14.74
N ASP A 118 2.19 2.75 15.28
CA ASP A 118 2.37 1.29 15.26
C ASP A 118 2.43 0.73 13.82
N PHE A 119 1.63 1.30 12.92
CA PHE A 119 1.61 0.92 11.51
C PHE A 119 2.88 1.37 10.79
N VAL A 120 3.38 2.57 11.09
CA VAL A 120 4.67 3.07 10.60
C VAL A 120 5.78 2.12 11.04
N TRP A 121 5.80 1.71 12.32
CA TRP A 121 6.80 0.77 12.81
C TRP A 121 6.70 -0.60 12.17
N LEU A 122 5.49 -1.14 11.96
CA LEU A 122 5.29 -2.38 11.21
C LEU A 122 5.88 -2.27 9.79
N LEU A 123 5.50 -1.22 9.04
CA LEU A 123 5.97 -1.04 7.68
C LEU A 123 7.49 -0.87 7.62
N LEU A 124 8.09 -0.10 8.53
CA LEU A 124 9.55 0.06 8.63
C LEU A 124 10.23 -1.25 9.02
N TRP A 125 9.63 -2.03 9.90
CA TRP A 125 10.14 -3.33 10.29
C TRP A 125 10.24 -4.28 9.09
N VAL A 126 9.18 -4.36 8.29
CA VAL A 126 9.12 -5.26 7.12
C VAL A 126 9.94 -4.70 5.93
N SER A 127 10.19 -3.39 5.88
CA SER A 127 10.86 -2.72 4.76
C SER A 127 12.32 -2.29 5.00
N THR A 128 12.89 -2.52 6.18
CA THR A 128 14.26 -2.09 6.48
C THR A 128 15.11 -3.20 7.11
N THR A 129 16.42 -3.07 6.96
CA THR A 129 17.48 -3.93 7.51
C THR A 129 17.98 -3.47 8.88
N LEU A 130 17.38 -2.43 9.46
CA LEU A 130 17.88 -1.84 10.70
C LEU A 130 17.97 -2.90 11.81
N PRO A 131 19.01 -2.84 12.67
CA PRO A 131 19.12 -3.78 13.79
C PRO A 131 17.87 -3.70 14.65
N ASP A 132 17.38 -4.85 15.12
CA ASP A 132 16.14 -4.95 15.91
C ASP A 132 16.13 -4.02 17.12
N ALA A 133 17.30 -3.82 17.75
CA ALA A 133 17.50 -2.89 18.86
C ALA A 133 17.16 -1.41 18.54
N THR A 134 17.00 -1.06 17.26
CA THR A 134 16.61 0.29 16.80
C THR A 134 15.10 0.51 16.93
N PHE A 135 14.30 -0.55 17.00
CA PHE A 135 12.85 -0.47 17.08
C PHE A 135 12.38 -0.51 18.54
N PRO A 136 11.29 0.18 18.92
CA PRO A 136 10.71 0.05 20.25
C PRO A 136 10.30 -1.40 20.56
N ASP A 137 10.50 -1.86 21.80
CA ASP A 137 10.18 -3.25 22.20
C ASP A 137 8.71 -3.61 21.95
N ALA A 138 7.79 -2.67 22.18
CA ALA A 138 6.36 -2.85 21.95
C ALA A 138 6.04 -3.09 20.47
N SER A 139 6.65 -2.31 19.57
CA SER A 139 6.45 -2.44 18.13
C SER A 139 7.11 -3.72 17.58
N ARG A 140 8.24 -4.14 18.16
CA ARG A 140 8.86 -5.44 17.87
C ARG A 140 7.98 -6.60 18.29
N ALA A 141 7.44 -6.56 19.51
CA ALA A 141 6.55 -7.59 20.01
C ALA A 141 5.28 -7.70 19.16
N LEU A 142 4.71 -6.57 18.74
CA LEU A 142 3.57 -6.52 17.82
C LEU A 142 3.91 -7.09 16.44
N ALA A 143 5.00 -6.65 15.82
CA ALA A 143 5.42 -7.17 14.51
C ALA A 143 5.76 -8.67 14.57
N GLN A 144 6.47 -9.12 15.61
CA GLN A 144 6.82 -10.53 15.79
C GLN A 144 5.60 -11.39 16.09
N SER A 145 4.70 -10.93 16.98
CA SER A 145 3.46 -11.65 17.31
C SER A 145 2.54 -11.74 16.11
N ALA A 146 2.47 -10.70 15.30
CA ALA A 146 1.57 -10.68 14.14
C ALA A 146 2.14 -11.53 12.99
N LEU A 147 3.46 -11.55 12.82
CA LEU A 147 4.12 -12.37 11.80
C LEU A 147 4.31 -13.84 12.22
N GLN A 148 3.89 -14.25 13.42
CA GLN A 148 3.91 -15.66 13.84
C GLN A 148 2.71 -16.41 13.26
N ASP A 149 2.96 -17.59 12.69
CA ASP A 149 1.90 -18.53 12.32
C ASP A 149 1.22 -19.11 13.57
N VAL A 150 0.16 -19.91 13.37
CA VAL A 150 -0.61 -20.55 14.45
C VAL A 150 0.24 -21.51 15.31
N ASN A 151 1.45 -21.85 14.85
CA ASN A 151 2.42 -22.70 15.55
C ASN A 151 3.55 -21.89 16.21
N GLY A 152 3.52 -20.55 16.13
CA GLY A 152 4.55 -19.66 16.67
C GLY A 152 5.78 -19.49 15.78
N ASN A 153 5.72 -19.91 14.51
CA ASN A 153 6.82 -19.77 13.56
C ASN A 153 6.66 -18.49 12.74
N ILE A 154 7.74 -17.74 12.57
CA ILE A 154 7.78 -16.65 11.60
C ILE A 154 8.00 -17.27 10.21
N PRO A 155 7.18 -16.96 9.19
CA PRO A 155 7.41 -17.40 7.82
C PRO A 155 8.86 -17.11 7.42
N GLU A 156 9.56 -18.09 6.86
CA GLU A 156 10.96 -17.91 6.47
C GLU A 156 11.11 -16.72 5.52
N ALA A 157 10.13 -16.40 4.66
CA ALA A 157 10.16 -15.20 3.82
C ALA A 157 10.19 -13.87 4.60
N LEU A 158 9.71 -13.84 5.84
CA LEU A 158 9.55 -12.66 6.70
C LEU A 158 10.54 -12.65 7.89
N ALA A 159 11.24 -13.76 8.14
CA ALA A 159 12.26 -13.86 9.16
C ALA A 159 13.53 -13.10 8.75
N ARG A 160 14.05 -12.21 9.61
CA ARG A 160 15.23 -11.36 9.32
C ARG A 160 16.53 -12.15 9.09
N GLU A 161 16.59 -13.37 9.61
CA GLU A 161 17.73 -14.29 9.43
C GLU A 161 17.60 -15.19 8.19
N SER A 162 16.49 -15.06 7.46
CA SER A 162 16.23 -15.87 6.29
C SER A 162 17.17 -15.56 5.14
N PRO A 163 17.58 -16.58 4.36
CA PRO A 163 18.22 -16.38 3.06
C PRO A 163 17.44 -15.42 2.15
N ILE A 164 16.11 -15.42 2.25
CA ILE A 164 15.19 -14.59 1.46
C ILE A 164 15.30 -13.12 1.89
N PHE A 165 15.31 -12.83 3.19
CA PHE A 165 15.51 -11.48 3.71
C PHE A 165 16.87 -10.91 3.32
N LEU A 166 17.92 -11.74 3.30
CA LEU A 166 19.26 -11.33 2.84
C LEU A 166 19.34 -11.16 1.31
N GLN A 167 18.57 -11.92 0.54
CA GLN A 167 18.48 -11.78 -0.92
C GLN A 167 17.73 -10.51 -1.34
N LEU A 168 16.67 -10.14 -0.63
CA LEU A 168 15.97 -8.86 -0.78
C LEU A 168 16.90 -7.65 -0.63
N VAL A 169 17.86 -7.75 0.29
CA VAL A 169 18.89 -6.73 0.54
C VAL A 169 19.93 -6.70 -0.60
N GLN A 170 20.37 -7.88 -1.06
CA GLN A 170 21.32 -7.98 -2.17
C GLN A 170 20.72 -7.55 -3.52
N ALA A 171 19.42 -7.75 -3.73
CA ALA A 171 18.69 -7.35 -4.93
C ALA A 171 18.41 -5.84 -5.00
N GLY A 172 18.77 -5.07 -3.95
CA GLY A 172 18.50 -3.62 -3.88
C GLY A 172 17.02 -3.29 -3.67
N ILE A 173 16.22 -4.29 -3.31
CA ILE A 173 14.79 -4.20 -3.04
C ILE A 173 14.56 -3.66 -1.61
N LEU A 174 15.45 -4.03 -0.68
CA LEU A 174 15.67 -3.38 0.61
C LEU A 174 17.07 -2.74 0.57
N ARG A 175 17.18 -1.44 0.89
CA ARG A 175 18.49 -0.77 0.91
C ARG A 175 19.23 -1.09 2.23
N PRO A 176 20.58 -1.19 2.19
CA PRO A 176 21.41 -1.62 3.32
C PRO A 176 21.28 -0.72 4.55
#